data_AF-A0A6H0CHP7-F1
#
_entry.id   AF-A0A6H0CHP7-F1
#
_cell.length_a   1.000
_cell.length_b   1.000
_cell.length_c   1.000
_cell.angle_alpha   90.00
_cell.angle_beta   90.00
_cell.angle_gamma   90.00
#
_symmetry.space_group_name_H-M   'P 1'
#
loop_
_entity.id
_entity.type
_entity.pdbx_description
1 polymer ?
#
loop_
_entity_poly.entity_id
_entity_poly.type
_entity_poly.pdbx_seq_one_letter_code
_entity_poly.pdbx_strand_id
1 'polypeptide(L)'
;MHMQGTLGRRVAGLMLAFAMAIGLIQVASSSAHADPSGPISKFDWDIGELYFTGDTAHQSYWGAINSLHQISGHAIPNHPEVTGRVSETTLLPTRLIEARLLNAGGDYIGSLYWWADNLYFAGFYQDSTHTHYVFPDVWPNEFRQVTGATRVETLPWSGNYTGLPGGDTTSRQTRAINTYNLTGALESIGDAQSRLSRDRDAFGRNLTTIIQATSEAARFGRIFDVIRGNLRDGTSNALGQANVTLQQGWDGVSSWIYRWLGGTHSTLVFNGVAYATLDAWLNYVGYMELNSKAPR
;
A
#
# COMPACT_ATOMS: atom_id res chain seq x y z
N MET A 1 11.38 -59.05 -34.24
CA MET A 1 10.26 -58.11 -34.03
C MET A 1 10.22 -57.73 -32.56
N HIS A 2 10.03 -56.45 -32.23
CA HIS A 2 10.09 -55.83 -30.88
C HIS A 2 11.46 -55.36 -30.35
N MET A 3 12.03 -54.35 -31.02
CA MET A 3 13.03 -53.44 -30.41
C MET A 3 12.73 -51.96 -30.74
N GLN A 4 11.44 -51.59 -30.80
CA GLN A 4 11.00 -50.22 -31.11
C GLN A 4 10.19 -49.53 -29.98
N GLY A 5 9.89 -50.23 -28.88
CA GLY A 5 9.01 -49.70 -27.82
C GLY A 5 9.67 -48.80 -26.77
N THR A 6 10.98 -48.91 -26.56
CA THR A 6 11.68 -48.24 -25.44
C THR A 6 12.34 -46.92 -25.83
N LEU A 7 12.75 -46.74 -27.09
CA LEU A 7 13.35 -45.48 -27.55
C LEU A 7 12.30 -44.35 -27.62
N GLY A 8 11.10 -44.64 -28.14
CA GLY A 8 10.02 -43.66 -28.26
C GLY A 8 9.50 -43.14 -26.91
N ARG A 9 9.44 -43.99 -25.88
CA ARG A 9 9.04 -43.59 -24.52
C ARG A 9 10.06 -42.68 -23.83
N ARG A 10 11.36 -42.89 -24.08
CA ARG A 10 12.43 -42.05 -23.50
C ARG A 10 12.52 -40.70 -24.17
N VAL A 11 12.31 -40.64 -25.49
CA VAL A 11 12.28 -39.37 -26.25
C VAL A 11 11.02 -38.55 -25.91
N ALA A 12 9.86 -39.20 -25.76
CA ALA A 12 8.63 -38.52 -25.33
C ALA A 12 8.73 -37.96 -23.90
N GLY A 13 9.36 -38.70 -22.97
CA GLY A 13 9.61 -38.23 -21.61
C GLY A 13 10.55 -37.02 -21.54
N LEU A 14 11.59 -36.99 -22.39
CA LEU A 14 12.51 -35.85 -22.49
C LEU A 14 11.85 -34.62 -23.12
N MET A 15 10.97 -34.79 -24.11
CA MET A 15 10.20 -33.67 -24.68
C MET A 15 9.17 -33.09 -23.69
N LEU A 16 8.53 -33.94 -22.88
CA LEU A 16 7.60 -33.47 -21.84
C LEU A 16 8.34 -32.71 -20.72
N ALA A 17 9.54 -33.17 -20.33
CA ALA A 17 10.39 -32.47 -19.37
C ALA A 17 10.91 -31.12 -19.92
N PHE A 18 11.24 -31.05 -21.22
CA PHE A 18 11.67 -29.81 -21.85
C PHE A 18 10.50 -28.81 -22.01
N ALA A 19 9.29 -29.29 -22.32
CA ALA A 19 8.09 -28.44 -22.37
C ALA A 19 7.70 -27.89 -20.99
N MET A 20 7.86 -28.68 -19.91
CA MET A 20 7.66 -28.19 -18.54
C MET A 20 8.77 -27.22 -18.08
N ALA A 21 10.01 -27.41 -18.54
CA ALA A 21 11.12 -26.48 -18.25
C ALA A 21 10.96 -25.13 -18.98
N ILE A 22 10.40 -25.13 -20.20
CA ILE A 22 10.05 -23.89 -20.92
C ILE A 22 8.83 -23.21 -20.29
N GLY A 23 7.86 -23.98 -19.79
CA GLY A 23 6.69 -23.45 -19.06
C GLY A 23 7.03 -22.75 -17.74
N LEU A 24 8.10 -23.17 -17.06
CA LEU A 24 8.55 -22.55 -15.80
C LEU A 24 9.39 -21.28 -15.97
N ILE A 25 9.84 -20.96 -17.20
CA ILE A 25 10.62 -19.74 -17.49
C ILE A 25 9.73 -18.58 -17.94
N GLN A 26 8.44 -18.80 -18.21
CA GLN A 26 7.47 -17.74 -18.55
C GLN A 26 6.71 -17.14 -17.35
N VAL A 27 7.07 -17.49 -16.11
CA VAL A 27 6.66 -16.72 -14.91
C VAL A 27 7.83 -15.89 -14.38
N ALA A 28 8.73 -15.45 -15.27
CA ALA A 28 9.34 -14.15 -15.05
C ALA A 28 8.20 -13.15 -15.25
N SER A 29 7.56 -12.74 -14.15
CA SER A 29 6.72 -11.55 -14.11
C SER A 29 7.39 -10.51 -14.97
N SER A 30 6.78 -10.19 -16.11
CA SER A 30 7.13 -8.99 -16.84
C SER A 30 7.19 -7.90 -15.79
N SER A 31 8.32 -7.21 -15.69
CA SER A 31 8.34 -5.89 -15.07
C SER A 31 7.29 -5.10 -15.86
N ALA A 32 6.07 -5.08 -15.36
CA ALA A 32 5.05 -4.18 -15.81
C ALA A 32 5.55 -2.81 -15.39
N HIS A 33 6.46 -2.25 -16.18
CA HIS A 33 6.56 -0.82 -16.36
C HIS A 33 5.24 -0.40 -16.98
N ALA A 34 4.18 -0.37 -16.17
CA ALA A 34 3.11 0.57 -16.37
C ALA A 34 3.75 1.94 -16.12
N ASP A 35 4.48 2.44 -17.12
CA ASP A 35 4.55 3.87 -17.33
C ASP A 35 3.17 4.27 -17.83
N PRO A 36 2.25 4.72 -16.97
CA PRO A 36 0.89 4.95 -17.38
C PRO A 36 0.88 6.29 -18.07
N SER A 37 0.51 6.27 -19.35
CA SER A 37 0.27 7.47 -20.15
C SER A 37 -0.90 8.33 -19.66
N GLY A 38 -1.52 8.01 -18.52
CA GLY A 38 -2.68 8.69 -17.95
C GLY A 38 -2.45 9.15 -16.50
N PRO A 39 -3.20 10.17 -16.05
CA PRO A 39 -3.01 10.77 -14.74
C PRO A 39 -3.48 9.87 -13.57
N ILE A 40 -4.09 8.72 -13.87
CA ILE A 40 -4.52 7.71 -12.88
C ILE A 40 -4.04 6.32 -13.30
N SER A 41 -3.32 5.64 -12.42
CA SER A 41 -3.00 4.21 -12.53
C SER A 41 -3.99 3.39 -11.69
N LYS A 42 -4.54 2.31 -12.23
CA LYS A 42 -5.62 1.55 -11.58
C LYS A 42 -5.22 0.10 -11.32
N PHE A 43 -5.70 -0.46 -10.22
CA PHE A 43 -5.71 -1.90 -9.96
C PHE A 43 -6.96 -2.31 -9.20
N ASP A 44 -7.28 -3.61 -9.22
CA ASP A 44 -8.40 -4.18 -8.49
C ASP A 44 -7.92 -4.80 -7.18
N TRP A 45 -8.67 -4.52 -6.11
CA TRP A 45 -8.48 -5.16 -4.82
C TRP A 45 -9.75 -5.86 -4.40
N ASP A 46 -9.74 -7.19 -4.53
CA ASP A 46 -10.76 -8.06 -3.96
C ASP A 46 -10.57 -8.16 -2.45
N ILE A 47 -11.46 -7.48 -1.71
CA ILE A 47 -11.48 -7.46 -0.26
C ILE A 47 -12.31 -8.62 0.33
N GLY A 48 -12.97 -9.41 -0.52
CA GLY A 48 -13.65 -10.64 -0.17
C GLY A 48 -12.73 -11.63 0.53
N GLU A 49 -11.50 -11.74 0.03
CA GLU A 49 -10.49 -12.64 0.60
C GLU A 49 -9.99 -12.19 1.98
N LEU A 50 -10.22 -10.93 2.36
CA LEU A 50 -9.83 -10.44 3.68
C LEU A 50 -10.77 -10.92 4.79
N TYR A 51 -11.98 -11.41 4.47
CA TYR A 51 -12.94 -11.93 5.45
C TYR A 51 -12.46 -13.14 6.23
N PHE A 52 -11.49 -13.86 5.66
CA PHE A 52 -10.91 -15.03 6.28
C PHE A 52 -9.56 -14.68 6.91
N THR A 53 -9.09 -15.51 7.82
CA THR A 53 -7.70 -15.45 8.31
C THR A 53 -6.88 -16.49 7.57
N GLY A 54 -5.58 -16.27 7.43
CA GLY A 54 -4.68 -17.23 6.79
C GLY A 54 -3.99 -16.68 5.55
N ASP A 55 -3.39 -17.59 4.77
CA ASP A 55 -2.54 -17.22 3.64
C ASP A 55 -3.31 -16.43 2.58
N THR A 56 -4.59 -16.72 2.32
CA THR A 56 -5.36 -16.02 1.29
C THR A 56 -5.56 -14.54 1.62
N ALA A 57 -5.97 -14.22 2.85
CA ALA A 57 -6.12 -12.83 3.30
C ALA A 57 -4.79 -12.09 3.32
N HIS A 58 -3.73 -12.78 3.77
CA HIS A 58 -2.37 -12.27 3.69
C HIS A 58 -1.96 -11.94 2.24
N GLN A 59 -2.19 -12.84 1.29
CA GLN A 59 -1.79 -12.64 -0.11
C GLN A 59 -2.62 -11.56 -0.79
N SER A 60 -3.93 -11.47 -0.53
CA SER A 60 -4.77 -10.36 -1.02
C SER A 60 -4.23 -9.02 -0.53
N TYR A 61 -3.94 -8.90 0.77
CA TYR A 61 -3.38 -7.68 1.35
C TYR A 61 -1.98 -7.35 0.81
N TRP A 62 -1.08 -8.35 0.75
CA TRP A 62 0.26 -8.18 0.16
C TRP A 62 0.17 -7.72 -1.30
N GLY A 63 -0.72 -8.32 -2.08
CA GLY A 63 -0.95 -7.96 -3.49
C GLY A 63 -1.33 -6.50 -3.65
N ALA A 64 -2.27 -6.00 -2.82
CA ALA A 64 -2.68 -4.60 -2.85
C ALA A 64 -1.54 -3.63 -2.49
N ILE A 65 -0.76 -3.92 -1.45
CA ILE A 65 0.40 -3.09 -1.07
C ILE A 65 1.50 -3.15 -2.13
N ASN A 66 1.74 -4.32 -2.72
CA ASN A 66 2.68 -4.47 -3.81
C ASN A 66 2.22 -3.70 -5.07
N SER A 67 0.93 -3.66 -5.37
CA SER A 67 0.38 -2.82 -6.46
C SER A 67 0.59 -1.32 -6.19
N LEU A 68 0.46 -0.87 -4.94
CA LEU A 68 0.86 0.50 -4.58
C LEU A 68 2.34 0.74 -4.90
N HIS A 69 3.23 -0.14 -4.42
CA HIS A 69 4.68 -0.04 -4.65
C HIS A 69 5.06 -0.05 -6.13
N GLN A 70 4.41 -0.86 -6.95
CA GLN A 70 4.68 -0.91 -8.40
C GLN A 70 4.32 0.39 -9.12
N ILE A 71 3.40 1.18 -8.55
CA ILE A 71 2.88 2.40 -9.16
C ILE A 71 3.58 3.65 -8.58
N SER A 72 3.78 3.71 -7.26
CA SER A 72 4.44 4.82 -6.58
C SER A 72 5.96 4.68 -6.58
N GLY A 73 6.46 3.47 -6.41
CA GLY A 73 7.84 3.18 -6.05
C GLY A 73 8.72 2.92 -7.26
N HIS A 74 9.95 3.43 -7.18
CA HIS A 74 11.03 3.04 -8.07
C HIS A 74 12.34 2.87 -7.29
N ALA A 75 13.29 2.15 -7.88
CA ALA A 75 14.62 2.00 -7.28
C ALA A 75 15.34 3.35 -7.26
N ILE A 76 16.08 3.61 -6.18
CA ILE A 76 16.92 4.81 -6.09
C ILE A 76 18.12 4.63 -7.04
N PRO A 77 18.31 5.50 -8.05
CA PRO A 77 19.40 5.36 -9.00
C PRO A 77 20.77 5.36 -8.31
N ASN A 78 21.69 4.53 -8.81
CA ASN A 78 23.08 4.42 -8.33
C ASN A 78 23.27 3.91 -6.89
N HIS A 79 22.23 3.36 -6.26
CA HIS A 79 22.30 2.80 -4.89
C HIS A 79 21.91 1.32 -4.84
N PRO A 80 22.70 0.41 -5.45
CA PRO A 80 22.42 -1.03 -5.44
C PRO A 80 22.36 -1.61 -4.01
N GLU A 81 23.08 -1.03 -3.05
CA GLU A 81 23.17 -1.47 -1.66
C GLU A 81 21.84 -1.42 -0.89
N VAL A 82 20.86 -0.63 -1.34
CA VAL A 82 19.53 -0.55 -0.73
C VAL A 82 18.42 -1.18 -1.58
N THR A 83 18.77 -1.79 -2.71
CA THR A 83 17.81 -2.39 -3.63
C THR A 83 16.96 -3.46 -2.93
N GLY A 84 15.64 -3.40 -3.11
CA GLY A 84 14.68 -4.31 -2.47
C GLY A 84 14.36 -3.99 -1.00
N ARG A 85 15.02 -2.99 -0.41
CA ARG A 85 14.77 -2.52 0.96
C ARG A 85 14.36 -1.07 1.02
N VAL A 86 14.73 -0.30 0.00
CA VAL A 86 14.33 1.10 -0.14
C VAL A 86 13.84 1.34 -1.56
N SER A 87 12.72 2.05 -1.67
CA SER A 87 12.23 2.62 -2.92
C SER A 87 11.95 4.11 -2.71
N GLU A 88 11.71 4.83 -3.79
CA GLU A 88 11.38 6.26 -3.76
C GLU A 88 10.04 6.48 -4.49
N THR A 89 9.19 7.34 -3.93
CA THR A 89 7.93 7.73 -4.57
C THR A 89 8.18 8.49 -5.88
N THR A 90 7.23 8.47 -6.81
CA THR A 90 7.41 9.16 -8.10
C THR A 90 7.64 10.67 -7.94
N LEU A 91 8.27 11.30 -8.94
CA LEU A 91 8.41 12.77 -8.99
C LEU A 91 7.25 13.45 -9.74
N LEU A 92 6.16 12.72 -10.03
CA LEU A 92 5.02 13.22 -10.81
C LEU A 92 3.89 13.67 -9.86
N PRO A 93 3.80 14.97 -9.52
CA PRO A 93 2.92 15.46 -8.44
C PRO A 93 1.41 15.27 -8.67
N THR A 94 0.99 15.09 -9.93
CA THR A 94 -0.42 15.05 -10.33
C THR A 94 -0.89 13.65 -10.71
N ARG A 95 -0.18 12.60 -10.28
CA ARG A 95 -0.54 11.22 -10.57
C ARG A 95 -1.27 10.59 -9.39
N LEU A 96 -2.45 10.05 -9.64
CA LEU A 96 -3.19 9.26 -8.67
C LEU A 96 -2.99 7.76 -8.91
N ILE A 97 -3.06 7.01 -7.82
CA ILE A 97 -3.22 5.57 -7.78
C ILE A 97 -4.68 5.32 -7.37
N GLU A 98 -5.38 4.47 -8.11
CA GLU A 98 -6.75 4.05 -7.83
C GLU A 98 -6.78 2.55 -7.52
N ALA A 99 -7.20 2.18 -6.31
CA ALA A 99 -7.57 0.81 -6.00
C ALA A 99 -9.09 0.68 -6.08
N ARG A 100 -9.58 -0.10 -7.04
CA ARG A 100 -11.01 -0.42 -7.17
C ARG A 100 -11.35 -1.54 -6.19
N LEU A 101 -12.22 -1.28 -5.24
CA LEU A 101 -12.60 -2.24 -4.21
C LEU A 101 -13.72 -3.15 -4.73
N LEU A 102 -13.47 -4.45 -4.70
CA LEU A 102 -14.46 -5.49 -5.01
C LEU A 102 -14.81 -6.23 -3.72
N ASN A 103 -16.11 -6.34 -3.40
CA ASN A 103 -16.58 -7.07 -2.22
C ASN A 103 -16.47 -8.61 -2.41
N ALA A 104 -16.89 -9.39 -1.41
CA ALA A 104 -16.88 -10.85 -1.48
C ALA A 104 -17.75 -11.47 -2.60
N GLY A 105 -18.70 -10.72 -3.15
CA GLY A 105 -19.49 -11.11 -4.32
C GLY A 105 -18.83 -10.77 -5.65
N GLY A 106 -17.68 -10.07 -5.63
CA GLY A 106 -17.03 -9.50 -6.81
C GLY A 106 -17.65 -8.18 -7.28
N ASP A 107 -18.58 -7.60 -6.52
CA ASP A 107 -19.21 -6.34 -6.88
C ASP A 107 -18.30 -5.16 -6.53
N TYR A 108 -18.21 -4.21 -7.44
CA TYR A 108 -17.51 -2.95 -7.21
C TYR A 108 -18.29 -2.06 -6.24
N ILE A 109 -17.65 -1.64 -5.15
CA ILE A 109 -18.29 -0.83 -4.10
C ILE A 109 -17.76 0.61 -4.05
N GLY A 110 -16.62 0.87 -4.69
CA GLY A 110 -15.96 2.17 -4.68
C GLY A 110 -14.46 2.07 -4.94
N SER A 111 -13.79 3.20 -4.92
CA SER A 111 -12.34 3.29 -5.12
C SER A 111 -11.66 4.03 -4.00
N LEU A 112 -10.41 3.66 -3.72
CA LEU A 112 -9.48 4.40 -2.88
C LEU A 112 -8.45 5.12 -3.75
N TYR A 113 -8.07 6.35 -3.38
CA TYR A 113 -7.10 7.13 -4.13
C TYR A 113 -5.90 7.54 -3.28
N TRP A 114 -4.70 7.40 -3.84
CA TRP A 114 -3.46 7.92 -3.28
C TRP A 114 -2.72 8.76 -4.29
N TRP A 115 -1.99 9.75 -3.81
CA TRP A 115 -1.04 10.44 -4.66
C TRP A 115 0.25 9.63 -4.81
N ALA A 116 0.69 9.39 -6.04
CA ALA A 116 1.81 8.49 -6.33
C ALA A 116 3.19 9.05 -5.90
N ASP A 117 3.31 10.36 -5.72
CA ASP A 117 4.54 11.05 -5.32
C ASP A 117 4.76 11.14 -3.81
N ASN A 118 3.75 10.82 -2.99
CA ASN A 118 3.93 10.83 -1.53
C ASN A 118 3.09 9.79 -0.76
N LEU A 119 2.32 8.96 -1.47
CA LEU A 119 1.40 7.96 -0.91
C LEU A 119 0.38 8.53 0.08
N TYR A 120 0.13 9.84 0.10
CA TYR A 120 -0.95 10.40 0.90
C TYR A 120 -2.28 9.89 0.34
N PHE A 121 -3.12 9.39 1.23
CA PHE A 121 -4.48 9.00 0.90
C PHE A 121 -5.26 10.27 0.54
N ALA A 122 -5.58 10.42 -0.75
CA ALA A 122 -6.18 11.60 -1.31
C ALA A 122 -7.69 11.67 -1.01
N GLY A 123 -8.35 10.51 -1.01
CA GLY A 123 -9.78 10.41 -0.91
C GLY A 123 -10.30 9.08 -1.42
N PHE A 124 -11.60 9.01 -1.67
CA PHE A 124 -12.25 7.81 -2.15
C PHE A 124 -13.45 8.14 -3.05
N TYR A 125 -13.95 7.14 -3.76
CA TYR A 125 -15.16 7.20 -4.55
C TYR A 125 -16.17 6.19 -3.99
N GLN A 126 -17.42 6.64 -3.82
CA GLN A 126 -18.54 5.79 -3.44
C GLN A 126 -19.40 5.53 -4.68
N ASP A 127 -19.53 4.25 -5.06
CA ASP A 127 -20.20 3.87 -6.30
C ASP A 127 -21.70 4.16 -6.30
N SER A 128 -22.40 3.78 -5.23
CA SER A 128 -23.85 3.92 -5.11
C SER A 128 -24.38 5.34 -5.33
N THR A 129 -23.58 6.36 -4.99
CA THR A 129 -23.93 7.77 -5.15
C THR A 129 -23.14 8.50 -6.23
N HIS A 130 -22.21 7.79 -6.90
CA HIS A 130 -21.27 8.35 -7.87
C HIS A 130 -20.56 9.60 -7.33
N THR A 131 -20.10 9.54 -6.09
CA THR A 131 -19.55 10.71 -5.38
C THR A 131 -18.11 10.46 -5.00
N HIS A 132 -17.23 11.39 -5.38
CA HIS A 132 -15.88 11.41 -4.86
C HIS A 132 -15.83 12.22 -3.57
N TYR A 133 -15.11 11.72 -2.60
CA TYR A 133 -14.84 12.39 -1.34
C TYR A 133 -13.35 12.67 -1.24
N VAL A 134 -13.00 13.91 -0.93
CA VAL A 134 -11.60 14.36 -0.88
C VAL A 134 -11.35 15.13 0.41
N PHE A 135 -10.15 15.00 0.97
CA PHE A 135 -9.76 15.79 2.13
C PHE A 135 -9.50 17.27 1.74
N PRO A 136 -9.88 18.24 2.58
CA PRO A 136 -9.75 19.67 2.30
C PRO A 136 -8.29 20.13 2.16
N ASP A 137 -7.36 19.46 2.85
CA ASP A 137 -5.93 19.78 2.93
C ASP A 137 -5.05 18.89 2.05
N VAL A 138 -5.66 18.04 1.20
CA VAL A 138 -4.93 17.09 0.34
C VAL A 138 -5.24 17.36 -1.13
N TRP A 139 -5.04 18.61 -1.55
CA TRP A 139 -5.14 19.09 -2.94
C TRP A 139 -6.48 18.77 -3.64
N PRO A 140 -7.61 19.28 -3.10
CA PRO A 140 -8.95 18.93 -3.59
C PRO A 140 -9.24 19.41 -5.02
N ASN A 141 -8.60 20.49 -5.47
CA ASN A 141 -8.76 21.02 -6.83
C ASN A 141 -8.06 20.13 -7.85
N GLU A 142 -6.81 19.76 -7.55
CA GLU A 142 -5.99 18.85 -8.34
C GLU A 142 -6.65 17.48 -8.40
N PHE A 143 -7.17 16.99 -7.27
CA PHE A 143 -7.93 15.74 -7.22
C PHE A 143 -9.13 15.77 -8.19
N ARG A 144 -9.93 16.84 -8.16
CA ARG A 144 -11.07 17.02 -9.07
C ARG A 144 -10.61 17.06 -10.53
N GLN A 145 -9.51 17.75 -10.82
CA GLN A 145 -8.97 17.86 -12.17
C GLN A 145 -8.50 16.50 -12.70
N VAL A 146 -7.74 15.75 -11.89
CA VAL A 146 -7.19 14.45 -12.27
C VAL A 146 -8.28 13.39 -12.44
N THR A 147 -9.26 13.37 -11.53
CA THR A 147 -10.39 12.43 -11.60
C THR A 147 -11.42 12.79 -12.68
N GLY A 148 -11.47 14.06 -13.12
CA GLY A 148 -12.53 14.56 -14.01
C GLY A 148 -13.91 14.51 -13.36
N ALA A 149 -13.98 14.36 -12.04
CA ALA A 149 -15.22 14.14 -11.31
C ALA A 149 -16.12 15.39 -11.32
N THR A 150 -17.38 15.21 -11.71
CA THR A 150 -18.40 16.27 -11.68
C THR A 150 -19.01 16.43 -10.30
N ARG A 151 -19.02 15.35 -9.49
CA ARG A 151 -19.51 15.35 -8.11
C ARG A 151 -18.38 15.02 -7.13
N VAL A 152 -17.89 16.07 -6.47
CA VAL A 152 -16.83 15.98 -5.46
C VAL A 152 -17.32 16.66 -4.18
N GLU A 153 -17.30 15.94 -3.07
CA GLU A 153 -17.63 16.42 -1.74
C GLU A 153 -16.36 16.46 -0.88
N THR A 154 -16.20 17.52 -0.09
CA THR A 154 -15.07 17.66 0.83
C THR A 154 -15.38 16.97 2.14
N LEU A 155 -14.45 16.14 2.61
CA LEU A 155 -14.55 15.49 3.91
C LEU A 155 -14.51 16.52 5.04
N PRO A 156 -15.19 16.25 6.18
CA PRO A 156 -15.25 17.19 7.30
C PRO A 156 -13.98 17.22 8.17
N TRP A 157 -12.98 16.43 7.81
CA TRP A 157 -11.69 16.33 8.51
C TRP A 157 -10.56 16.60 7.52
N SER A 158 -9.39 16.92 8.03
CA SER A 158 -8.15 16.85 7.26
C SER A 158 -7.72 15.40 6.97
N GLY A 159 -6.95 15.22 5.90
CA GLY A 159 -6.34 13.94 5.51
C GLY A 159 -5.04 13.66 6.27
N ASN A 160 -4.51 14.64 7.00
CA ASN A 160 -3.55 14.37 8.05
C ASN A 160 -4.27 13.84 9.33
N TYR A 161 -3.53 13.14 10.19
CA TYR A 161 -4.11 12.53 11.39
C TYR A 161 -4.66 13.53 12.43
N THR A 162 -4.29 14.81 12.34
CA THR A 162 -4.81 15.85 13.23
C THR A 162 -6.28 16.08 12.92
N GLY A 163 -7.16 15.97 13.92
CA GLY A 163 -8.59 16.19 13.74
C GLY A 163 -9.35 15.05 13.08
N LEU A 164 -8.66 14.03 12.52
CA LEU A 164 -9.30 12.80 12.05
C LEU A 164 -9.66 11.90 13.26
N PRO A 165 -10.91 11.41 13.38
CA PRO A 165 -11.32 10.58 14.49
C PRO A 165 -10.46 9.32 14.65
N GLY A 166 -9.85 9.16 15.83
CA GLY A 166 -8.91 8.08 16.13
C GLY A 166 -7.54 8.20 15.46
N GLY A 167 -7.25 9.34 14.82
CA GLY A 167 -5.94 9.70 14.28
C GLY A 167 -4.94 10.19 15.33
N ASP A 168 -5.39 10.46 16.57
CA ASP A 168 -4.47 10.80 17.64
C ASP A 168 -3.45 9.67 17.89
N THR A 169 -2.30 10.04 18.44
CA THR A 169 -1.18 9.12 18.65
C THR A 169 -1.59 7.91 19.49
N THR A 170 -2.36 8.10 20.57
CA THR A 170 -2.72 7.00 21.47
C THR A 170 -3.62 6.00 20.77
N SER A 171 -4.69 6.48 20.12
CA SER A 171 -5.62 5.63 19.36
C SER A 171 -4.92 4.84 18.25
N ARG A 172 -3.97 5.46 17.53
CA ARG A 172 -3.19 4.78 16.49
C ARG A 172 -2.23 3.73 17.05
N GLN A 173 -1.65 3.97 18.23
CA GLN A 173 -0.71 3.04 18.86
C GLN A 173 -1.40 1.78 19.35
N THR A 174 -2.59 1.93 19.95
CA THR A 174 -3.36 0.79 20.50
C THR A 174 -4.20 0.08 19.46
N ARG A 175 -4.27 0.60 18.22
CA ARG A 175 -5.05 -0.02 17.16
C ARG A 175 -4.40 -1.31 16.69
N ALA A 176 -5.13 -2.40 16.83
CA ALA A 176 -4.85 -3.64 16.14
C ALA A 176 -5.64 -3.64 14.83
N ILE A 177 -4.97 -3.78 13.68
CA ILE A 177 -5.64 -3.90 12.38
C ILE A 177 -5.64 -5.38 12.02
N ASN A 178 -6.82 -5.97 11.91
CA ASN A 178 -7.05 -7.39 11.63
C ASN A 178 -8.12 -7.53 10.54
N THR A 179 -8.42 -8.79 10.16
CA THR A 179 -9.43 -9.13 9.14
C THR A 179 -10.75 -8.37 9.37
N TYR A 180 -11.31 -8.45 10.57
CA TYR A 180 -12.63 -7.89 10.85
C TYR A 180 -12.70 -6.37 10.66
N ASN A 181 -11.75 -5.63 11.25
CA ASN A 181 -11.82 -4.17 11.21
C ASN A 181 -11.25 -3.56 9.93
N LEU A 182 -10.34 -4.25 9.23
CA LEU A 182 -9.86 -3.79 7.93
C LEU A 182 -10.95 -3.96 6.88
N THR A 183 -11.55 -5.15 6.76
CA THR A 183 -12.64 -5.40 5.81
C THR A 183 -13.82 -4.48 6.10
N GLY A 184 -14.27 -4.38 7.36
CA GLY A 184 -15.36 -3.47 7.71
C GLY A 184 -15.06 -1.99 7.46
N ALA A 185 -13.80 -1.57 7.56
CA ALA A 185 -13.40 -0.21 7.18
C ALA A 185 -13.47 0.00 5.67
N LEU A 186 -12.93 -0.93 4.87
CA LEU A 186 -12.93 -0.87 3.41
C LEU A 186 -14.36 -0.91 2.85
N GLU A 187 -15.22 -1.77 3.38
CA GLU A 187 -16.63 -1.84 2.97
C GLU A 187 -17.44 -0.60 3.31
N SER A 188 -17.06 0.12 4.38
CA SER A 188 -17.76 1.35 4.78
C SER A 188 -17.68 2.46 3.72
N ILE A 189 -16.77 2.34 2.75
CA ILE A 189 -16.69 3.23 1.57
C ILE A 189 -17.98 3.16 0.73
N GLY A 190 -18.57 1.97 0.57
CA GLY A 190 -19.78 1.78 -0.24
C GLY A 190 -21.04 2.50 0.31
N ASP A 191 -21.02 2.89 1.58
CA ASP A 191 -22.10 3.59 2.29
C ASP A 191 -21.67 4.94 2.89
N ALA A 192 -20.58 5.53 2.39
CA ALA A 192 -19.95 6.69 3.03
C ALA A 192 -20.91 7.86 3.29
N GLN A 193 -21.82 8.18 2.35
CA GLN A 193 -22.81 9.26 2.51
C GLN A 193 -23.68 9.08 3.76
N SER A 194 -24.21 7.87 3.95
CA SER A 194 -25.02 7.50 5.12
C SER A 194 -24.19 7.57 6.38
N ARG A 195 -22.96 7.03 6.37
CA ARG A 195 -22.06 7.05 7.54
C ARG A 195 -21.66 8.46 7.96
N LEU A 196 -21.38 9.34 7.01
CA LEU A 196 -21.07 10.75 7.27
C LEU A 196 -22.24 11.48 7.97
N SER A 197 -23.48 11.10 7.67
CA SER A 197 -24.67 11.70 8.29
C SER A 197 -25.03 11.08 9.65
N ARG A 198 -24.82 9.77 9.83
CA ARG A 198 -25.33 9.01 10.99
C ARG A 198 -24.31 8.78 12.09
N ASP A 199 -23.07 8.48 11.73
CA ASP A 199 -22.02 8.05 12.66
C ASP A 199 -20.63 8.50 12.20
N ARG A 200 -20.57 9.77 11.79
CA ARG A 200 -19.39 10.45 11.24
C ARG A 200 -18.08 10.06 11.92
N ASP A 201 -18.01 10.09 13.24
CA ASP A 201 -16.77 9.79 13.97
C ASP A 201 -16.34 8.32 13.87
N ALA A 202 -17.27 7.39 13.77
CA ALA A 202 -16.96 5.98 13.52
C ALA A 202 -16.41 5.79 12.10
N PHE A 203 -16.98 6.48 11.12
CA PHE A 203 -16.44 6.48 9.76
C PHE A 203 -15.04 7.11 9.67
N GLY A 204 -14.80 8.22 10.37
CA GLY A 204 -13.46 8.82 10.46
C GLY A 204 -12.42 7.86 11.06
N ARG A 205 -12.83 7.02 12.03
CA ARG A 205 -11.98 5.93 12.55
C ARG A 205 -11.71 4.88 11.49
N ASN A 206 -12.69 4.50 10.66
CA ASN A 206 -12.47 3.59 9.54
C ASN A 206 -11.47 4.18 8.52
N LEU A 207 -11.60 5.46 8.18
CA LEU A 207 -10.61 6.14 7.31
C LEU A 207 -9.21 6.10 7.92
N THR A 208 -9.07 6.32 9.23
CA THR A 208 -7.77 6.15 9.91
C THR A 208 -7.23 4.73 9.77
N THR A 209 -8.08 3.69 9.90
CA THR A 209 -7.68 2.30 9.70
C THR A 209 -7.18 2.08 8.27
N ILE A 210 -7.90 2.60 7.27
CA ILE A 210 -7.51 2.50 5.86
C ILE A 210 -6.15 3.18 5.64
N ILE A 211 -5.93 4.39 6.15
CA ILE A 211 -4.65 5.11 5.98
C ILE A 211 -3.50 4.30 6.61
N GLN A 212 -3.66 3.80 7.83
CA GLN A 212 -2.64 2.98 8.49
C GLN A 212 -2.39 1.65 7.77
N ALA A 213 -3.44 1.03 7.24
CA ALA A 213 -3.35 -0.23 6.52
C ALA A 213 -2.84 -0.09 5.09
N THR A 214 -2.83 1.11 4.52
CA THR A 214 -2.43 1.34 3.13
C THR A 214 -1.21 2.26 3.08
N SER A 215 -1.38 3.58 3.14
CA SER A 215 -0.30 4.56 3.09
C SER A 215 0.86 4.23 4.03
N GLU A 216 0.59 3.91 5.29
CA GLU A 216 1.68 3.66 6.25
C GLU A 216 2.34 2.29 6.08
N ALA A 217 1.56 1.28 5.71
CA ALA A 217 2.08 -0.04 5.40
C ALA A 217 2.93 -0.03 4.12
N ALA A 218 2.50 0.73 3.11
CA ALA A 218 3.28 0.94 1.90
C ALA A 218 4.59 1.70 2.20
N ARG A 219 4.56 2.73 3.04
CA ARG A 219 5.77 3.47 3.42
C ARG A 219 6.74 2.67 4.28
N PHE A 220 6.26 1.74 5.12
CA PHE A 220 7.08 1.07 6.12
C PHE A 220 6.78 -0.43 6.21
N GLY A 221 7.77 -1.26 5.86
CA GLY A 221 7.69 -2.72 5.93
C GLY A 221 7.33 -3.24 7.32
N ARG A 222 7.81 -2.58 8.38
CA ARG A 222 7.47 -2.94 9.77
C ARG A 222 5.97 -2.78 10.10
N ILE A 223 5.32 -1.76 9.54
CA ILE A 223 3.87 -1.55 9.74
C ILE A 223 3.12 -2.60 8.91
N PHE A 224 3.53 -2.77 7.65
CA PHE A 224 3.02 -3.82 6.79
C PHE A 224 3.06 -5.20 7.47
N ASP A 225 4.19 -5.58 8.07
CA ASP A 225 4.39 -6.88 8.71
C ASP A 225 3.46 -7.14 9.89
N VAL A 226 3.18 -6.12 10.72
CA VAL A 226 2.23 -6.26 11.83
C VAL A 226 0.82 -6.55 11.29
N ILE A 227 0.39 -5.79 10.27
CA ILE A 227 -0.95 -5.93 9.71
C ILE A 227 -1.08 -7.24 8.95
N ARG A 228 -0.13 -7.54 8.07
CA ARG A 228 0.01 -8.83 7.39
C ARG A 228 -0.04 -10.00 8.38
N GLY A 229 0.72 -9.93 9.48
CA GLY A 229 0.76 -10.97 10.49
C GLY A 229 -0.59 -11.16 11.18
N ASN A 230 -1.30 -10.06 11.49
CA ASN A 230 -2.65 -10.13 12.05
C ASN A 230 -3.64 -10.80 11.09
N LEU A 231 -3.57 -10.50 9.78
CA LEU A 231 -4.42 -11.11 8.76
C LEU A 231 -4.11 -12.60 8.57
N ARG A 232 -2.82 -12.96 8.51
CA ARG A 232 -2.38 -14.35 8.34
C ARG A 232 -2.73 -15.20 9.56
N ASP A 233 -2.38 -14.70 10.75
CA ASP A 233 -2.38 -15.50 11.97
C ASP A 233 -3.69 -15.34 12.77
N GLY A 234 -4.63 -14.50 12.28
CA GLY A 234 -5.89 -14.21 12.96
C GLY A 234 -5.71 -13.49 14.30
N THR A 235 -4.63 -12.74 14.43
CA THR A 235 -4.26 -12.07 15.69
C THR A 235 -4.70 -10.60 15.68
N SER A 236 -4.59 -9.95 16.85
CA SER A 236 -4.94 -8.54 17.03
C SER A 236 -3.79 -7.80 17.72
N ASN A 237 -2.58 -7.95 17.18
CA ASN A 237 -1.44 -7.22 17.68
C ASN A 237 -1.60 -5.73 17.35
N ALA A 238 -1.46 -4.88 18.36
CA ALA A 238 -1.48 -3.44 18.17
C ALA A 238 -0.25 -2.98 17.38
N LEU A 239 -0.38 -1.88 16.63
CA LEU A 239 0.75 -1.28 15.92
C LEU A 239 1.87 -0.86 16.88
N GLY A 240 1.52 -0.35 18.05
CA GLY A 240 2.47 0.07 19.08
C GLY A 240 3.13 1.42 18.80
N GLN A 241 3.76 1.95 19.85
CA GLN A 241 4.41 3.28 19.82
C GLN A 241 5.41 3.42 18.69
N ALA A 242 6.28 2.43 18.53
CA ALA A 242 7.41 2.56 17.63
C ALA A 242 7.00 2.72 16.16
N ASN A 243 5.91 2.06 15.75
CA ASN A 243 5.33 2.17 14.42
C ASN A 243 4.58 3.49 14.21
N VAL A 244 3.93 4.02 15.24
CA VAL A 244 3.31 5.36 15.15
C VAL A 244 4.36 6.47 15.06
N THR A 245 5.52 6.31 15.73
CA THR A 245 6.65 7.23 15.54
C THR A 245 7.18 7.18 14.10
N LEU A 246 7.12 6.02 13.42
CA LEU A 246 7.55 5.92 12.01
C LEU A 246 6.65 6.78 11.13
N GLN A 247 5.33 6.67 11.32
CA GLN A 247 4.32 7.47 10.60
C GLN A 247 4.58 8.97 10.74
N GLN A 248 4.99 9.43 11.93
CA GLN A 248 5.29 10.85 12.20
C GLN A 248 6.67 11.28 11.68
N GLY A 249 7.62 10.34 11.56
CA GLY A 249 9.02 10.61 11.21
C GLY A 249 9.35 10.42 9.73
N TRP A 250 8.37 10.10 8.88
CA TRP A 250 8.61 9.69 7.49
C TRP A 250 9.51 10.64 6.70
N ASP A 251 9.21 11.94 6.71
CA ASP A 251 10.01 12.95 6.00
C ASP A 251 11.42 13.12 6.59
N GLY A 252 11.52 13.04 7.92
CA GLY A 252 12.78 13.19 8.65
C GLY A 252 13.73 12.02 8.37
N VAL A 253 13.20 10.79 8.42
CA VAL A 253 13.95 9.58 8.11
C VAL A 253 14.28 9.54 6.61
N SER A 254 13.34 9.88 5.72
CA SER A 254 13.62 9.95 4.28
C SER A 254 14.79 10.90 4.00
N SER A 255 14.75 12.10 4.58
CA SER A 255 15.83 13.08 4.46
C SER A 255 17.17 12.57 5.04
N TRP A 256 17.13 11.78 6.11
CA TRP A 256 18.33 11.16 6.67
C TRP A 256 18.92 10.10 5.73
N ILE A 257 18.07 9.24 5.12
CA ILE A 257 18.52 8.24 4.15
C ILE A 257 19.14 8.92 2.92
N TYR A 258 18.49 9.95 2.34
CA TYR A 258 19.09 10.67 1.20
C TYR A 258 20.45 11.29 1.55
N ARG A 259 20.61 11.88 2.75
CA ARG A 259 21.92 12.40 3.19
C ARG A 259 22.94 11.29 3.34
N TRP A 260 22.55 10.14 3.87
CA TRP A 260 23.42 8.99 4.02
C TRP A 260 23.89 8.48 2.65
N LEU A 261 22.96 8.29 1.71
CA LEU A 261 23.26 7.88 0.34
C LEU A 261 24.12 8.91 -0.41
N GLY A 262 23.95 10.21 -0.09
CA GLY A 262 24.81 11.29 -0.56
C GLY A 262 26.17 11.41 0.15
N GLY A 263 26.56 10.44 0.98
CA GLY A 263 27.87 10.38 1.66
C GLY A 263 27.96 11.10 3.00
N THR A 264 26.87 11.71 3.48
CA THR A 264 26.80 12.34 4.81
C THR A 264 26.29 11.34 5.84
N HIS A 265 27.22 10.64 6.48
CA HIS A 265 26.92 9.61 7.47
C HIS A 265 26.74 10.24 8.85
N SER A 266 25.50 10.29 9.33
CA SER A 266 25.13 10.80 10.66
C SER A 266 24.31 9.77 11.42
N THR A 267 24.44 9.69 12.74
CA THR A 267 23.62 8.77 13.55
C THR A 267 22.16 9.20 13.52
N LEU A 268 21.25 8.27 13.18
CA LEU A 268 19.81 8.46 13.37
C LEU A 268 19.43 8.05 14.79
N VAL A 269 18.77 8.93 15.54
CA VAL A 269 18.17 8.57 16.83
C VAL A 269 16.67 8.45 16.65
N PHE A 270 16.13 7.25 16.91
CA PHE A 270 14.73 6.94 16.70
C PHE A 270 14.19 6.10 17.86
N ASN A 271 13.10 6.54 18.49
CA ASN A 271 12.55 5.94 19.73
C ASN A 271 13.60 5.68 20.83
N GLY A 272 14.55 6.61 21.00
CA GLY A 272 15.63 6.48 21.99
C GLY A 272 16.75 5.49 21.62
N VAL A 273 16.68 4.87 20.43
CA VAL A 273 17.72 3.99 19.91
C VAL A 273 18.56 4.73 18.88
N ALA A 274 19.89 4.60 18.98
CA ALA A 274 20.83 5.17 18.03
C ALA A 274 21.18 4.15 16.93
N TYR A 275 20.94 4.52 15.68
CA TYR A 275 21.29 3.76 14.49
C TYR A 275 22.49 4.43 13.84
N ALA A 276 23.67 3.85 14.08
CA ALA A 276 24.93 4.37 13.59
C ALA A 276 25.19 4.06 12.10
N THR A 277 24.42 3.15 11.49
CA THR A 277 24.54 2.77 10.08
C THR A 277 23.18 2.70 9.41
N LEU A 278 23.15 2.94 8.09
CA LEU A 278 21.97 2.70 7.26
C LEU A 278 21.49 1.25 7.38
N ASP A 279 22.42 0.30 7.38
CA ASP A 279 22.07 -1.12 7.40
C ASP A 279 21.38 -1.55 8.71
N ALA A 280 21.81 -0.99 9.85
CA ALA A 280 21.14 -1.20 11.13
C ALA A 280 19.72 -0.63 11.14
N TRP A 281 19.51 0.54 10.53
CA TRP A 281 18.19 1.12 10.36
C TRP A 281 17.30 0.26 9.46
N LEU A 282 17.82 -0.15 8.31
CA LEU A 282 17.06 -0.97 7.36
C LEU A 282 16.73 -2.35 7.94
N ASN A 283 17.55 -2.91 8.84
CA ASN A 283 17.25 -4.18 9.52
C ASN A 283 16.09 -4.03 10.51
N TYR A 284 15.94 -2.83 11.08
CA TYR A 284 14.86 -2.52 12.02
C TYR A 284 13.51 -2.28 11.31
N VAL A 285 13.52 -1.58 10.17
CA VAL A 285 12.30 -1.20 9.43
C VAL A 285 11.90 -2.23 8.35
N GLY A 286 12.86 -3.06 7.88
CA GLY A 286 12.67 -4.07 6.84
C GLY A 286 12.66 -3.46 5.44
N TYR A 287 11.64 -2.65 5.16
CA TYR A 287 11.45 -1.91 3.91
C TYR A 287 11.03 -0.46 4.20
N MET A 288 11.43 0.48 3.36
CA MET A 288 10.93 1.85 3.42
C MET A 288 10.78 2.48 2.03
N GLU A 289 9.62 3.09 1.76
CA GLU A 289 9.44 3.94 0.59
C GLU A 289 9.68 5.40 0.98
N LEU A 290 10.64 6.06 0.34
CA LEU A 290 11.06 7.42 0.68
C LEU A 290 10.16 8.46 0.03
N ASN A 291 9.99 9.58 0.73
CA ASN A 291 9.40 10.78 0.14
C ASN A 291 10.41 11.45 -0.80
N SER A 292 10.18 11.38 -2.10
CA SER A 292 10.99 12.04 -3.14
C SER A 292 10.94 13.57 -3.09
N LYS A 293 10.01 14.14 -2.31
CA LYS A 293 9.73 15.59 -2.19
C LYS A 293 9.46 16.23 -3.54
N ALA A 294 8.60 15.60 -4.35
CA ALA A 294 8.10 16.22 -5.57
C ALA A 294 7.51 17.61 -5.24
N PRO A 295 7.99 18.70 -5.87
CA PRO A 295 7.38 20.01 -5.71
C PRO A 295 5.94 19.96 -6.25
N ARG A 296 5.01 20.50 -5.46
CA ARG A 296 3.60 20.66 -5.79
C ARG A 296 3.21 22.12 -5.76
#